data_AF-A0A2K6K988-F1
#
_entry.id   AF-A0A2K6K988-F1
#
_cell.length_a   1.000
_cell.length_b   1.000
_cell.length_c   1.000
_cell.angle_alpha   90.00
_cell.angle_beta   90.00
_cell.angle_gamma   90.00
#
_symmetry.space_group_name_H-M   'P 1'
#
loop_
_entity.id
_entity.type
_entity.pdbx_description
1 polymer ?
#
loop_
_entity_poly.entity_id
_entity_poly.type
_entity_poly.pdbx_seq_one_letter_code
_entity_poly.pdbx_strand_id
1 'polypeptide(L)'
;LCAQHCLNNLLQGEYFSPVELASIAHQLDEEERMRMAEGGVTSEDYRQPSENMDDSGFFSIQVICNALKFWGLEVIHFNNPEYQKLGIDPINERSFICNYKQHWFTIRKFGKHWFNLNSLLAGPELISDICLANLLTQLF
;
A
#
# COMPACT_ATOMS: atom_id res chain seq x y z
N LEU A 1 -5.97 11.83 -0.61
CA LEU A 1 -5.93 10.90 -1.78
C LEU A 1 -4.53 10.31 -2.03
N CYS A 2 -3.71 10.04 -1.00
CA CYS A 2 -2.36 9.52 -1.19
C CYS A 2 -2.33 8.09 -1.76
N ALA A 3 -3.25 7.23 -1.32
CA ALA A 3 -3.39 5.85 -1.80
C ALA A 3 -3.62 5.76 -3.32
N GLN A 4 -4.50 6.61 -3.85
CA GLN A 4 -4.77 6.69 -5.29
C GLN A 4 -3.51 7.04 -6.06
N HIS A 5 -2.81 8.12 -5.67
CA HIS A 5 -1.59 8.53 -6.35
C HIS A 5 -0.49 7.47 -6.21
N CYS A 6 -0.38 6.83 -5.04
CA CYS A 6 0.54 5.71 -4.82
C CYS A 6 0.28 4.58 -5.84
N LEU A 7 -0.95 4.08 -5.93
CA LEU A 7 -1.27 2.99 -6.86
C LEU A 7 -1.09 3.39 -8.33
N ASN A 8 -1.51 4.59 -8.72
CA ASN A 8 -1.37 5.07 -10.10
C ASN A 8 0.09 5.30 -10.49
N ASN A 9 0.90 5.84 -9.58
CA ASN A 9 2.34 5.99 -9.78
C ASN A 9 3.03 4.63 -9.83
N LEU A 10 2.61 3.69 -8.98
CA LEU A 10 3.08 2.31 -9.03
C LEU A 10 2.74 1.63 -10.34
N LEU A 11 1.56 1.84 -10.92
CA LEU A 11 1.15 1.18 -12.16
C LEU A 11 1.52 1.96 -13.43
N GLN A 12 1.99 3.20 -13.30
CA GLN A 12 2.32 4.11 -14.40
C GLN A 12 1.12 4.44 -15.28
N GLY A 13 -0.02 4.73 -14.65
CA GLY A 13 -1.24 5.16 -15.32
C GLY A 13 -2.37 5.47 -14.34
N GLU A 14 -3.41 6.14 -14.81
CA GLU A 14 -4.60 6.50 -14.04
C GLU A 14 -5.58 5.32 -13.98
N TYR A 15 -5.20 4.29 -13.23
CA TYR A 15 -5.97 3.05 -13.14
C TYR A 15 -6.97 3.02 -11.99
N PHE A 16 -6.72 3.81 -10.95
CA PHE A 16 -7.59 3.92 -9.79
C PHE A 16 -8.06 5.35 -9.58
N SER A 17 -9.34 5.47 -9.25
CA SER A 17 -10.02 6.66 -8.77
C SER A 17 -10.34 6.53 -7.27
N PRO A 18 -10.63 7.63 -6.57
CA PRO A 18 -11.05 7.58 -5.17
C PRO A 18 -12.31 6.73 -4.95
N VAL A 19 -13.24 6.76 -5.92
CA VAL A 19 -14.52 6.05 -5.85
C VAL A 19 -14.32 4.54 -5.93
N GLU A 20 -13.40 4.08 -6.78
CA GLU A 20 -13.05 2.66 -6.87
C GLU A 20 -12.39 2.17 -5.59
N LEU A 21 -11.46 2.95 -5.02
CA LEU A 21 -10.81 2.59 -3.75
C LEU A 21 -11.79 2.58 -2.57
N ALA A 22 -12.74 3.53 -2.52
CA ALA A 22 -13.81 3.53 -1.52
C ALA A 22 -14.72 2.30 -1.66
N SER A 23 -15.00 1.88 -2.90
CA SER A 23 -15.80 0.67 -3.15
C SER A 23 -15.09 -0.59 -2.67
N ILE A 24 -13.76 -0.68 -2.89
CA ILE A 24 -12.93 -1.77 -2.35
C ILE A 24 -12.92 -1.75 -0.81
N ALA A 25 -12.79 -0.57 -0.19
CA ALA A 25 -12.83 -0.43 1.27
C ALA A 25 -14.16 -0.93 1.84
N HIS A 26 -15.29 -0.48 1.29
CA HIS A 26 -16.62 -0.92 1.73
C HIS A 26 -16.84 -2.43 1.56
N GLN A 27 -16.34 -3.01 0.47
CA GLN A 27 -16.42 -4.46 0.27
C GLN A 27 -15.62 -5.20 1.36
N LEU A 28 -14.42 -4.73 1.69
CA LEU A 28 -13.60 -5.30 2.76
C LEU A 28 -14.30 -5.17 4.13
N ASP A 29 -14.88 -4.01 4.42
CA ASP A 29 -15.63 -3.79 5.67
C ASP A 29 -16.81 -4.78 5.80
N GLU A 30 -17.53 -5.03 4.69
CA GLU A 30 -18.63 -5.99 4.64
C GLU A 30 -18.13 -7.43 4.86
N GLU A 31 -17.05 -7.83 4.18
CA GLU A 31 -16.46 -9.15 4.32
C GLU A 31 -15.97 -9.41 5.75
N GLU A 32 -15.35 -8.41 6.37
CA GLU A 32 -14.89 -8.48 7.76
C GLU A 32 -16.08 -8.56 8.74
N ARG A 33 -17.12 -7.75 8.53
CA ARG A 33 -18.36 -7.80 9.33
C ARG A 33 -19.04 -9.17 9.25
N MET A 34 -19.11 -9.75 8.05
CA MET A 34 -19.70 -11.08 7.85
C MET A 34 -18.91 -12.18 8.57
N ARG A 35 -17.57 -12.11 8.56
CA ARG A 35 -16.72 -13.03 9.34
C ARG A 35 -16.89 -12.87 10.84
N MET A 36 -17.00 -11.64 11.33
CA MET A 36 -17.26 -11.38 12.76
C MET A 36 -18.64 -11.91 13.20
N ALA A 37 -19.63 -11.92 12.30
CA ALA A 37 -20.96 -12.47 12.58
C ALA A 37 -20.92 -13.96 12.93
N GLU A 38 -19.92 -14.71 12.44
CA GLU A 38 -19.72 -16.14 12.79
C GLU A 38 -19.40 -16.32 14.29
N GLY A 39 -18.79 -15.33 14.93
CA GLY A 39 -18.54 -15.27 16.36
C GLY A 39 -19.74 -14.82 17.21
N GLY A 40 -20.88 -14.55 16.57
CA GLY A 40 -22.12 -14.08 17.19
C GLY A 40 -22.32 -12.58 17.05
N VAL A 41 -23.47 -12.18 16.49
CA VAL A 41 -23.85 -10.78 16.20
C VAL A 41 -24.04 -9.88 17.44
N THR A 42 -24.02 -10.46 18.64
CA THR A 42 -24.11 -9.73 19.91
C THR A 42 -22.74 -9.48 20.55
N SER A 43 -21.66 -10.04 19.99
CA SER A 43 -20.30 -9.86 20.50
C SER A 43 -19.85 -8.40 20.43
N GLU A 44 -18.91 -8.01 21.30
CA GLU A 44 -18.30 -6.69 21.23
C GLU A 44 -17.53 -6.49 19.92
N ASP A 45 -16.90 -7.54 19.42
CA ASP A 45 -16.15 -7.53 18.15
C ASP A 45 -17.06 -7.18 16.96
N TYR A 46 -18.27 -7.75 16.88
CA TYR A 46 -19.23 -7.42 15.81
C TYR A 46 -19.72 -5.97 15.86
N ARG A 47 -19.69 -5.35 17.05
CA ARG A 47 -20.10 -3.94 17.22
C ARG A 47 -19.00 -2.96 16.87
N GLN A 48 -17.75 -3.41 16.73
CA GLN A 48 -16.68 -2.55 16.26
C GLN A 48 -16.76 -2.46 14.73
N PRO A 49 -17.01 -1.27 14.16
CA PRO A 49 -16.99 -1.13 12.71
C PRO A 49 -15.57 -1.38 12.21
N SER A 50 -15.45 -2.13 11.11
CA SER A 50 -14.22 -2.08 10.32
C SER A 50 -14.13 -0.73 9.62
N GLU A 51 -12.92 -0.17 9.57
CA GLU A 51 -12.67 1.15 9.02
C GLU A 51 -11.49 1.07 8.04
N ASN A 52 -11.75 0.51 6.85
CA ASN A 52 -10.75 0.45 5.78
C ASN A 52 -10.55 1.78 5.04
N MET A 53 -11.42 2.77 5.30
CA MET A 53 -11.31 4.16 4.84
C MET A 53 -11.78 5.09 5.96
N ASP A 54 -10.98 6.10 6.30
CA ASP A 54 -11.36 7.11 7.30
C ASP A 54 -11.97 8.39 6.67
N ASP A 55 -12.52 9.26 7.52
CA ASP A 55 -13.12 10.56 7.13
C ASP A 55 -12.12 11.53 6.47
N SER A 56 -10.81 11.29 6.62
CA SER A 56 -9.75 12.08 5.98
C SER A 56 -9.45 11.62 4.53
N GLY A 57 -9.99 10.46 4.13
CA GLY A 57 -9.69 9.80 2.87
C GLY A 57 -8.35 9.06 2.88
N PHE A 58 -7.89 8.63 4.07
CA PHE A 58 -6.83 7.64 4.21
C PHE A 58 -7.41 6.23 4.00
N PHE A 59 -6.65 5.38 3.34
CA PHE A 59 -7.05 4.00 3.06
C PHE A 59 -6.10 3.03 3.76
N SER A 60 -6.66 1.94 4.27
CA SER A 60 -5.89 0.88 4.92
C SER A 60 -4.97 0.15 3.94
N ILE A 61 -4.00 -0.59 4.48
CA ILE A 61 -3.15 -1.47 3.66
C ILE A 61 -3.96 -2.59 2.98
N GLN A 62 -5.07 -3.06 3.58
CA GLN A 62 -5.91 -4.09 2.96
C GLN A 62 -6.49 -3.58 1.63
N VAL A 63 -6.91 -2.31 1.56
CA VAL A 63 -7.41 -1.69 0.32
C VAL A 63 -6.34 -1.69 -0.76
N ILE A 64 -5.11 -1.27 -0.42
CA ILE A 64 -3.96 -1.27 -1.34
C ILE A 64 -3.67 -2.68 -1.86
N CYS A 65 -3.60 -3.67 -0.95
CA CYS A 65 -3.35 -5.06 -1.30
C CYS A 65 -4.45 -5.62 -2.21
N ASN A 66 -5.72 -5.35 -1.91
CA ASN A 66 -6.85 -5.87 -2.69
C ASN A 66 -6.90 -5.23 -4.08
N ALA A 67 -6.65 -3.91 -4.17
CA ALA A 67 -6.51 -3.21 -5.45
C ALA A 67 -5.45 -3.84 -6.35
N LEU A 68 -4.28 -4.19 -5.80
CA LEU A 68 -3.19 -4.79 -6.58
C LEU A 68 -3.43 -6.24 -6.99
N LYS A 69 -4.27 -6.98 -6.26
CA LYS A 69 -4.67 -8.34 -6.66
C LYS A 69 -5.38 -8.38 -8.00
N PHE A 70 -6.17 -7.34 -8.36
CA PHE A 70 -6.79 -7.25 -9.69
C PHE A 70 -5.76 -7.22 -10.83
N TRP A 71 -4.54 -6.77 -10.55
CA TRP A 71 -3.43 -6.71 -11.49
C TRP A 71 -2.52 -7.95 -11.42
N GLY A 72 -2.89 -8.97 -10.64
CA GLY A 72 -2.05 -10.14 -10.39
C GLY A 72 -0.78 -9.81 -9.63
N LEU A 73 -0.76 -8.69 -8.88
CA LEU A 73 0.38 -8.27 -8.08
C LEU A 73 0.14 -8.62 -6.60
N GLU A 74 1.21 -9.08 -5.96
CA GLU A 74 1.22 -9.39 -4.53
C GLU A 74 2.05 -8.35 -3.79
N VAL A 75 1.58 -7.94 -2.61
CA VAL A 75 2.30 -7.03 -1.71
C VAL A 75 2.90 -7.86 -0.58
N ILE A 76 4.22 -7.87 -0.48
CA ILE A 76 4.95 -8.58 0.57
C ILE A 76 5.50 -7.56 1.55
N HIS A 77 5.27 -7.77 2.85
CA HIS A 77 5.86 -6.93 3.88
C HIS A 77 7.38 -7.08 3.87
N PHE A 78 8.12 -5.96 3.89
CA PHE A 78 9.57 -5.98 3.76
C PHE A 78 10.26 -6.83 4.84
N ASN A 79 9.78 -6.77 6.09
CA ASN A 79 10.28 -7.57 7.21
C ASN A 79 9.73 -9.01 7.26
N ASN A 80 9.08 -9.50 6.20
CA ASN A 80 8.61 -10.88 6.14
C ASN A 80 9.80 -11.86 6.26
N PRO A 81 9.82 -12.79 7.23
CA PRO A 81 10.96 -13.70 7.42
C PRO A 81 11.27 -14.57 6.20
N GLU A 82 10.25 -15.02 5.46
CA GLU A 82 10.44 -15.83 4.26
C GLU A 82 11.08 -15.00 3.16
N TYR A 83 10.64 -13.75 2.97
CA TYR A 83 11.28 -12.82 2.03
C TYR A 83 12.74 -12.53 2.40
N GLN A 84 13.02 -12.27 3.69
CA GLN A 84 14.38 -12.01 4.18
C GLN A 84 15.31 -13.22 4.00
N LYS A 85 14.81 -14.45 4.17
CA LYS A 85 15.57 -15.69 3.93
C LYS A 85 16.00 -15.87 2.48
N LEU A 86 15.29 -15.27 1.52
CA LEU A 86 15.67 -15.32 0.10
C LEU A 86 16.95 -14.50 -0.17
N GLY A 87 17.36 -13.62 0.75
CA GLY A 87 18.58 -12.83 0.60
C GLY A 87 18.56 -11.90 -0.62
N ILE A 88 17.36 -11.48 -1.04
CA ILE A 88 17.19 -10.58 -2.19
C ILE A 88 17.71 -9.20 -1.79
N ASP A 89 18.67 -8.69 -2.57
CA ASP A 89 19.12 -7.31 -2.43
C ASP A 89 17.97 -6.36 -2.85
N PRO A 90 17.48 -5.48 -1.95
CA PRO A 90 16.39 -4.54 -2.25
C PRO A 90 16.63 -3.68 -3.49
N ILE A 91 17.89 -3.46 -3.88
CA ILE A 91 18.19 -2.66 -5.08
C ILE A 91 17.72 -3.34 -6.38
N ASN A 92 17.53 -4.66 -6.35
CA ASN A 92 17.11 -5.46 -7.49
C ASN A 92 15.58 -5.54 -7.63
N GLU A 93 14.84 -5.04 -6.64
CA GLU A 93 13.39 -4.93 -6.73
C GLU A 93 12.95 -3.93 -7.79
N ARG A 94 11.68 -4.02 -8.17
CA ARG A 94 11.09 -3.12 -9.18
C ARG A 94 10.45 -1.88 -8.55
N SER A 95 9.88 -2.04 -7.37
CA SER A 95 9.09 -1.00 -6.72
C SER A 95 8.84 -1.31 -5.25
N PHE A 96 8.66 -0.25 -4.46
CA PHE A 96 8.22 -0.31 -3.09
C PHE A 96 7.00 0.58 -2.90
N ILE A 97 6.10 0.14 -2.03
CA ILE A 97 5.06 0.98 -1.44
C ILE A 97 5.50 1.31 -0.02
N CYS A 98 5.51 2.58 0.32
CA CYS A 98 5.92 3.07 1.62
C CYS A 98 4.75 3.75 2.32
N ASN A 99 4.65 3.55 3.64
CA ASN A 99 3.80 4.35 4.52
C ASN A 99 4.67 5.09 5.52
N TYR A 100 4.62 6.41 5.52
CA TYR A 100 5.27 7.21 6.54
C TYR A 100 4.29 8.24 7.09
N LYS A 101 4.03 8.23 8.40
CA LYS A 101 3.08 9.15 9.07
C LYS A 101 1.71 9.20 8.37
N GLN A 102 1.10 8.04 8.12
CA GLN A 102 -0.20 7.91 7.44
C GLN A 102 -0.22 8.49 6.01
N HIS A 103 0.93 8.42 5.32
CA HIS A 103 1.02 8.85 3.93
C HIS A 103 1.61 7.75 3.06
N TRP A 104 0.83 7.31 2.07
CA TRP A 104 1.23 6.32 1.08
C TRP A 104 1.96 6.97 -0.09
N PHE A 105 3.11 6.41 -0.46
CA PHE A 105 3.83 6.80 -1.67
C PHE A 105 4.58 5.62 -2.29
N THR A 106 4.96 5.77 -3.55
CA THR A 106 5.68 4.75 -4.30
C THR A 106 7.13 5.16 -4.53
N ILE A 107 8.02 4.19 -4.40
CA ILE A 107 9.38 4.27 -4.95
C ILE A 107 9.44 3.27 -6.08
N ARG A 108 9.84 3.68 -7.29
CA ARG A 108 9.86 2.78 -8.46
C ARG A 108 11.16 2.90 -9.24
N LYS A 109 11.66 1.76 -9.71
CA LYS A 109 12.83 1.68 -10.57
C LYS A 109 12.44 1.81 -12.04
N PHE A 110 13.11 2.72 -12.76
CA PHE A 110 13.01 2.85 -14.22
C PHE A 110 14.38 2.61 -14.85
N GLY A 111 14.52 1.44 -15.48
CA GLY A 111 15.81 0.97 -15.97
C GLY A 111 16.79 0.76 -14.80
N LYS A 112 17.78 1.65 -14.69
CA LYS A 112 18.83 1.57 -13.66
C LYS A 112 18.65 2.54 -12.49
N HIS A 113 17.64 3.41 -12.56
CA HIS A 113 17.50 4.53 -11.63
C HIS A 113 16.23 4.38 -10.79
N TRP A 114 16.33 4.71 -9.51
CA TRP A 114 15.21 4.74 -8.58
C TRP A 114 14.61 6.14 -8.49
N PHE A 115 13.29 6.22 -8.38
CA PHE A 115 12.57 7.49 -8.26
C PHE A 115 11.59 7.46 -7.10
N ASN A 116 11.56 8.56 -6.35
CA ASN A 116 10.51 8.87 -5.39
C ASN A 116 9.31 9.44 -6.16
N LEU A 117 8.18 8.76 -6.10
CA LEU A 117 6.92 9.18 -6.71
C LEU A 117 5.91 9.63 -5.64
N ASN A 118 6.40 10.24 -4.57
CA ASN A 118 5.57 10.84 -3.55
C ASN A 118 4.76 12.01 -4.15
N SER A 119 3.44 11.94 -4.02
CA SER A 119 2.48 12.93 -4.52
C SER A 119 2.58 14.31 -3.85
N LEU A 120 3.30 14.42 -2.74
CA LEU A 120 3.59 15.70 -2.09
C LEU A 120 4.79 16.44 -2.71
N LEU A 121 5.54 15.78 -3.60
CA LEU A 121 6.65 16.38 -4.34
C LEU A 121 6.13 17.10 -5.59
N ALA A 122 6.89 18.07 -6.10
CA ALA A 122 6.57 18.74 -7.36
C ALA A 122 6.65 17.83 -8.59
N GLY A 123 7.34 16.69 -8.46
CA GLY A 123 7.50 15.67 -9.50
C GLY A 123 8.40 14.53 -9.02
N PRO A 124 8.74 13.58 -9.92
CA PRO A 124 9.62 12.47 -9.60
C PRO A 124 11.02 12.95 -9.18
N GLU A 125 11.47 12.54 -8.00
CA GLU A 125 12.83 12.82 -7.52
C GLU A 125 13.73 11.59 -7.69
N LEU A 126 14.91 11.79 -8.26
CA LEU A 126 15.91 10.73 -8.42
C LEU A 126 16.49 10.34 -7.05
N ILE A 127 16.46 9.05 -6.73
CA ILE A 127 17.05 8.47 -5.52
C ILE A 127 18.30 7.66 -5.93
N SER A 128 19.44 7.91 -5.27
CA SER A 128 20.63 7.07 -5.40
C SER A 128 20.48 5.76 -4.62
N ASP A 129 21.19 4.71 -5.02
CA ASP A 129 21.14 3.40 -4.36
C ASP A 129 21.43 3.48 -2.84
N ILE A 130 22.36 4.35 -2.44
CA ILE A 130 22.70 4.61 -1.03
C ILE A 130 21.54 5.28 -0.30
N CYS A 131 20.92 6.30 -0.93
CA CYS A 131 19.77 6.98 -0.36
C CYS A 131 18.56 6.03 -0.24
N LEU A 132 18.37 5.12 -1.19
CA LEU A 132 17.31 4.12 -1.13
C LEU A 132 17.51 3.19 0.07
N ALA A 133 18.73 2.65 0.24
CA ALA A 133 19.04 1.79 1.38
C ALA A 133 18.75 2.48 2.71
N ASN A 134 19.21 3.73 2.87
CA ASN A 134 18.95 4.52 4.07
C ASN A 134 17.45 4.78 4.30
N LEU A 135 16.71 5.10 3.24
CA LEU A 135 15.28 5.33 3.30
C LEU A 135 14.53 4.07 3.73
N LEU A 136 14.88 2.91 3.17
CA LEU A 136 14.30 1.62 3.57
C LEU A 136 14.63 1.34 5.04
N THR A 137 15.86 1.57 5.51
CA THR A 137 16.23 1.40 6.93
C THR A 137 15.47 2.34 7.87
N GLN A 138 15.10 3.54 7.45
CA GLN A 138 14.32 4.47 8.29
C GLN A 138 12.84 4.12 8.38
N LEU A 139 12.33 3.38 7.41
CA LEU A 139 10.91 3.03 7.30
C LEU A 139 10.56 1.66 7.93
N PHE A 140 11.57 0.85 8.28
CA PHE A 140 11.39 -0.53 8.76
C PHE A 140 12.14 -0.85 10.05
#